data_AF-A0A3B0XTB1-F1
#
_entry.id   AF-A0A3B0XTB1-F1
#
_cell.length_a   1.000
_cell.length_b   1.000
_cell.length_c   1.000
_cell.angle_alpha   90.00
_cell.angle_beta   90.00
_cell.angle_gamma   90.00
#
_symmetry.space_group_name_H-M   'P 1'
#
loop_
_entity.id
_entity.type
_entity.pdbx_description
1 polymer ?
#
loop_
_entity_poly.entity_id
_entity_poly.type
_entity_poly.pdbx_seq_one_letter_code
_entity_poly.pdbx_strand_id
1 'polypeptide(L)'
;MASIEKRKKALSVNPLKSSQSIGAALAFLGFNRAMPMLHGSQGCTAFGKVFFVRHFREPIPLQTSAMDQVSSVMGADDNVCEGLKTICENSSPALLGVPTTGLSETQGCDVKFAINEFRDKYPQFAGIPIVPVATPDYSGC
;
A
#
# COMPACT_ATOMS: atom_id res chain seq x y z
N MET A 1 5.39 -20.99 -26.47
CA MET A 1 4.91 -20.66 -25.11
C MET A 1 6.12 -20.57 -24.21
N ALA A 2 6.26 -19.55 -23.36
CA ALA A 2 7.41 -19.47 -22.45
C ALA A 2 7.31 -20.54 -21.36
N SER A 3 8.39 -21.27 -21.09
CA SER A 3 8.47 -22.24 -19.99
C SER A 3 9.07 -21.58 -18.75
N ILE A 4 8.39 -21.68 -17.60
CA ILE A 4 8.91 -21.19 -16.33
C ILE A 4 9.71 -22.31 -15.66
N GLU A 5 11.04 -22.21 -15.73
CA GLU A 5 11.93 -23.14 -15.02
C GLU A 5 12.23 -22.64 -13.61
N LYS A 6 11.66 -23.31 -12.60
CA LYS A 6 11.94 -22.99 -11.19
C LYS A 6 13.32 -23.53 -10.81
N ARG A 7 14.27 -22.63 -10.56
CA ARG A 7 15.63 -23.01 -10.12
C ARG A 7 15.59 -23.61 -8.71
N LYS A 8 16.40 -24.65 -8.46
CA LYS A 8 16.49 -25.36 -7.17
C LYS A 8 17.34 -24.66 -6.10
N LYS A 9 17.89 -23.47 -6.40
CA LYS A 9 18.74 -22.69 -5.47
C LYS A 9 17.93 -21.61 -4.75
N ALA A 10 18.35 -21.23 -3.54
CA ALA A 10 17.71 -20.17 -2.75
C ALA A 10 17.78 -18.76 -3.38
N LEU A 11 18.58 -18.58 -4.44
CA LEU A 11 18.78 -17.31 -5.13
C LEU A 11 17.79 -17.13 -6.29
N SER A 12 17.04 -16.04 -6.26
CA SER A 12 16.28 -15.53 -7.41
C SER A 12 17.22 -14.80 -8.39
N VAL A 13 17.15 -15.14 -9.67
CA VAL A 13 17.90 -14.47 -10.75
C VAL A 13 16.90 -14.01 -11.80
N ASN A 14 16.86 -12.71 -12.07
CA ASN A 14 15.88 -12.08 -12.98
C ASN A 14 14.45 -12.54 -12.67
N PRO A 15 13.91 -12.22 -11.48
CA PRO A 15 12.58 -12.66 -11.09
C PRO A 15 11.52 -12.19 -12.09
N LEU A 16 10.62 -13.09 -12.48
CA LEU A 16 9.50 -12.81 -13.40
C LEU A 16 8.25 -12.29 -12.67
N LYS A 17 8.45 -11.72 -11.48
CA LYS A 17 7.38 -11.36 -10.56
C LYS A 17 7.59 -10.02 -9.89
N SER A 18 6.50 -9.43 -9.42
CA SER A 18 6.46 -8.19 -8.65
C SER A 18 5.50 -8.37 -7.47
N SER A 19 5.60 -7.50 -6.47
CA SER A 19 4.87 -7.68 -5.21
C SER A 19 3.35 -7.58 -5.37
N GLN A 20 2.62 -8.26 -4.47
CA GLN A 20 1.15 -8.17 -4.39
C GLN A 20 0.66 -6.73 -4.16
N SER A 21 1.39 -5.97 -3.33
CA SER A 21 1.07 -4.57 -2.99
C SER A 21 1.01 -3.67 -4.23
N ILE A 22 1.90 -3.88 -5.22
CA ILE A 22 1.90 -3.17 -6.51
C ILE A 22 0.65 -3.55 -7.32
N GLY A 23 0.31 -4.84 -7.37
CA GLY A 23 -0.91 -5.30 -8.07
C GLY A 23 -2.19 -4.70 -7.47
N ALA A 24 -2.30 -4.67 -6.15
CA ALA A 24 -3.42 -4.04 -5.46
C ALA A 24 -3.48 -2.52 -5.71
N ALA A 25 -2.34 -1.83 -5.69
CA ALA A 25 -2.28 -0.42 -6.05
C ALA A 25 -2.81 -0.17 -7.48
N LEU A 26 -2.41 -1.00 -8.45
CA LEU A 26 -2.91 -0.90 -9.82
C LEU A 26 -4.43 -1.10 -9.92
N ALA A 27 -4.98 -2.06 -9.16
CA ALA A 27 -6.42 -2.29 -9.11
C ALA A 27 -7.17 -1.05 -8.57
N PHE A 28 -6.66 -0.43 -7.50
CA PHE A 28 -7.25 0.80 -6.96
C PHE A 28 -7.17 1.98 -7.93
N LEU A 29 -6.08 2.10 -8.70
CA LEU A 29 -5.94 3.12 -9.74
C LEU A 29 -7.00 3.02 -10.85
N GLY A 30 -7.68 1.88 -10.98
CA GLY A 30 -8.79 1.70 -11.93
C GLY A 30 -10.12 2.33 -11.47
N PHE A 31 -10.25 2.72 -10.21
CA PHE A 31 -11.46 3.36 -9.69
C PHE A 31 -11.42 4.88 -9.87
N ASN A 32 -12.56 5.47 -10.21
CA ASN A 32 -12.68 6.91 -10.41
C ASN A 32 -12.31 7.68 -9.12
N ARG A 33 -11.34 8.60 -9.24
CA ARG A 33 -10.83 9.43 -8.12
C ARG A 33 -10.40 8.62 -6.89
N ALA A 34 -9.83 7.44 -7.08
CA ALA A 34 -9.28 6.64 -5.99
C ALA A 34 -7.83 7.04 -5.65
N MET A 35 -7.47 6.89 -4.38
CA MET A 35 -6.11 7.07 -3.90
C MET A 35 -5.64 5.80 -3.17
N PRO A 36 -4.74 5.00 -3.76
CA PRO A 36 -4.06 3.93 -3.03
C PRO A 36 -3.00 4.51 -2.09
N MET A 37 -2.97 4.01 -0.85
CA MET A 37 -1.95 4.31 0.16
C MET A 37 -1.32 2.99 0.63
N LEU A 38 -0.06 2.74 0.27
CA LEU A 38 0.64 1.56 0.76
C LEU A 38 1.01 1.76 2.24
N HIS A 39 0.52 0.86 3.09
CA HIS A 39 0.87 0.83 4.49
C HIS A 39 2.23 0.14 4.67
N GLY A 40 3.25 0.93 4.98
CA GLY A 40 4.64 0.48 4.96
C GLY A 40 5.64 1.62 4.96
N SER A 41 6.90 1.28 4.67
CA SER A 41 7.95 2.27 4.49
C SER A 41 7.77 3.04 3.18
N GLN A 42 8.35 4.25 3.12
CA GLN A 42 8.26 5.11 1.94
C GLN A 42 8.88 4.47 0.69
N GLY A 43 9.87 3.59 0.88
CA GLY A 43 10.60 2.92 -0.21
C GLY A 43 9.70 2.09 -1.12
N CYS A 44 8.81 1.28 -0.56
CA CYS A 44 7.89 0.43 -1.34
C CYS A 44 7.04 1.27 -2.31
N THR A 45 6.54 2.40 -1.81
CA THR A 45 5.72 3.35 -2.57
C THR A 45 6.53 4.06 -3.65
N ALA A 46 7.75 4.50 -3.34
CA ALA A 46 8.64 5.13 -4.32
C ALA A 46 8.99 4.18 -5.47
N PHE A 47 9.31 2.92 -5.17
CA PHE A 47 9.56 1.91 -6.19
C PHE A 47 8.30 1.61 -7.03
N GLY A 48 7.14 1.45 -6.40
CA GLY A 48 5.87 1.26 -7.10
C GLY A 48 5.55 2.42 -8.04
N LYS A 49 5.75 3.67 -7.61
CA LYS A 49 5.62 4.85 -8.47
C LYS A 49 6.55 4.80 -9.66
N VAL A 50 7.85 4.59 -9.44
CA VAL A 50 8.84 4.55 -10.53
C VAL A 50 8.51 3.43 -11.51
N PHE A 51 8.09 2.27 -11.02
CA PHE A 51 7.69 1.12 -11.84
C PHE A 51 6.53 1.49 -12.79
N PHE A 52 5.44 2.05 -12.26
CA PHE A 52 4.29 2.44 -13.07
C PHE A 52 4.54 3.65 -13.97
N VAL A 53 5.22 4.69 -13.48
CA VAL A 53 5.55 5.87 -14.29
C VAL A 53 6.40 5.48 -15.50
N ARG A 54 7.37 4.57 -15.33
CA ARG A 54 8.19 4.09 -16.46
C ARG A 54 7.39 3.24 -17.46
N HIS A 55 6.41 2.48 -16.99
CA HIS A 55 5.57 1.64 -17.83
C HIS A 55 4.53 2.44 -18.61
N PHE A 56 3.73 3.26 -17.91
CA PHE A 56 2.62 4.01 -18.50
C PHE A 56 3.03 5.38 -19.06
N ARG A 57 4.19 5.90 -18.65
CA ARG A 57 4.67 7.26 -19.00
C ARG A 57 3.76 8.39 -18.54
N GLU A 58 3.04 8.17 -17.44
CA GLU A 58 2.08 9.11 -16.85
C GLU A 58 2.35 9.30 -15.35
N PRO A 59 1.90 10.41 -14.74
CA PRO A 59 1.93 10.59 -13.28
C PRO A 59 1.05 9.55 -12.57
N ILE A 60 1.56 8.96 -11.48
CA ILE A 60 0.85 7.90 -10.74
C ILE A 60 0.51 8.37 -9.32
N PRO A 61 -0.79 8.52 -8.97
CA PRO A 61 -1.21 8.89 -7.62
C PRO A 61 -1.10 7.67 -6.70
N LEU A 62 -0.08 7.67 -5.85
CA LEU A 62 0.18 6.61 -4.88
C LEU A 62 0.73 7.24 -3.60
N GLN A 63 0.23 6.85 -2.44
CA GLN A 63 0.64 7.43 -1.15
C GLN A 63 1.20 6.37 -0.22
N THR A 64 1.75 6.80 0.91
CA THR A 64 2.36 5.91 1.90
C THR A 64 1.99 6.36 3.31
N SER A 65 1.86 5.40 4.22
CA SER A 65 1.77 5.71 5.66
C SER A 65 3.13 6.10 6.27
N ALA A 66 4.24 5.98 5.52
CA ALA A 66 5.58 6.40 5.94
C ALA A 66 6.03 5.79 7.29
N MET A 67 5.97 4.47 7.41
CA MET A 67 6.58 3.77 8.56
C MET A 67 8.10 3.99 8.59
N ASP A 68 8.60 4.23 9.79
CA ASP A 68 10.01 4.40 10.15
C ASP A 68 10.45 3.32 11.15
N GLN A 69 11.70 3.40 11.63
CA GLN A 69 12.22 2.46 12.61
C GLN A 69 11.49 2.49 13.96
N VAL A 70 10.91 3.63 14.35
CA VAL A 70 10.23 3.78 15.64
C VAL A 70 8.85 3.13 15.58
N SER A 71 8.07 3.46 14.56
CA SER A 71 6.77 2.83 14.29
C SER A 71 6.91 1.33 14.04
N SER A 72 8.05 0.85 13.49
CA SER A 72 8.34 -0.58 13.38
C SER A 72 8.45 -1.30 14.73
N VAL A 73 8.76 -0.59 15.81
CA VAL A 73 8.84 -1.12 17.18
C VAL A 73 7.55 -0.85 17.96
N MET A 74 7.02 0.37 17.86
CA MET A 74 5.94 0.86 18.71
C MET A 74 4.54 0.60 18.15
N GLY A 75 4.43 0.12 16.91
CA GLY A 75 3.18 0.02 16.17
C GLY A 75 3.00 1.18 15.20
N ALA A 76 2.17 0.98 14.18
CA ALA A 76 2.03 1.90 13.04
C ALA A 76 0.58 2.38 12.81
N ASP A 77 -0.27 2.29 13.84
CA ASP A 77 -1.67 2.71 13.76
C ASP A 77 -1.80 4.22 13.56
N ASP A 78 -0.96 5.00 14.25
CA ASP A 78 -0.88 6.46 14.09
C ASP A 78 -0.44 6.85 12.68
N ASN A 79 0.50 6.11 12.09
CA ASN A 79 0.94 6.31 10.70
C ASN A 79 -0.21 6.12 9.70
N VAL A 80 -1.09 5.13 9.94
CA VAL A 80 -2.29 4.92 9.11
C VAL A 80 -3.24 6.09 9.28
N CYS A 81 -3.54 6.48 10.53
CA CYS A 81 -4.46 7.56 10.83
C CYS A 81 -4.01 8.90 10.21
N GLU A 82 -2.74 9.26 10.39
CA GLU A 82 -2.16 10.50 9.86
C GLU A 82 -2.11 10.49 8.32
N GLY A 83 -1.72 9.36 7.73
CA GLY A 83 -1.71 9.18 6.27
C GLY A 83 -3.11 9.34 5.67
N LEU A 84 -4.12 8.69 6.26
CA LEU A 84 -5.52 8.81 5.84
C LEU A 84 -6.03 10.25 5.97
N LYS A 85 -5.78 10.90 7.12
CA LYS A 85 -6.15 12.30 7.35
C LYS A 85 -5.58 13.21 6.28
N THR A 86 -4.27 13.10 6.05
CA THR A 86 -3.54 13.93 5.08
C THR A 86 -4.11 13.77 3.67
N ILE A 87 -4.44 12.55 3.26
CA ILE A 87 -5.02 12.30 1.93
C ILE A 87 -6.45 12.88 1.84
N CYS A 88 -7.26 12.66 2.87
CA CYS A 88 -8.64 13.16 2.91
C CYS A 88 -8.68 14.70 2.83
N GLU A 89 -7.81 15.38 3.58
CA GLU A 89 -7.70 16.85 3.61
C GLU A 89 -7.21 17.43 2.28
N ASN A 90 -6.19 16.81 1.68
CA ASN A 90 -5.54 17.38 0.50
C ASN A 90 -6.19 17.03 -0.84
N SER A 91 -6.81 15.85 -0.95
CA SER A 91 -7.27 15.30 -2.23
C SER A 91 -8.75 14.92 -2.24
N SER A 92 -9.38 14.78 -1.06
CA SER A 92 -10.77 14.36 -0.88
C SER A 92 -11.21 13.25 -1.85
N PRO A 93 -10.48 12.11 -1.90
CA PRO A 93 -10.72 11.07 -2.90
C PRO A 93 -12.12 10.46 -2.77
N ALA A 94 -12.61 9.86 -3.86
CA ALA A 94 -13.87 9.11 -3.84
C ALA A 94 -13.71 7.71 -3.22
N LEU A 95 -12.48 7.19 -3.17
CA LEU A 95 -12.15 5.89 -2.59
C LEU A 95 -10.69 5.88 -2.11
N LEU A 96 -10.45 5.32 -0.93
CA LEU A 96 -9.12 5.06 -0.39
C LEU A 96 -8.86 3.56 -0.34
N GLY A 97 -7.77 3.12 -0.97
CA GLY A 97 -7.28 1.75 -0.83
C GLY A 97 -6.09 1.71 0.11
N VAL A 98 -6.05 0.75 1.04
CA VAL A 98 -4.93 0.58 1.97
C VAL A 98 -4.33 -0.82 1.83
N PRO A 99 -3.51 -1.08 0.79
CA PRO A 99 -2.73 -2.31 0.68
C PRO A 99 -1.58 -2.32 1.69
N THR A 100 -1.40 -3.44 2.40
CA THR A 100 -0.27 -3.64 3.30
C THR A 100 0.99 -4.05 2.55
N THR A 101 2.15 -3.71 3.09
CA THR A 101 3.45 -4.16 2.57
C THR A 101 4.00 -5.31 3.41
N GLY A 102 5.11 -5.91 2.96
CA GLY A 102 5.82 -6.93 3.74
C GLY A 102 6.24 -6.42 5.12
N LEU A 103 6.55 -5.13 5.28
CA LEU A 103 6.94 -4.54 6.57
C LEU A 103 5.76 -4.56 7.56
N SER A 104 4.62 -3.98 7.18
CA SER A 104 3.44 -3.91 8.05
C SER A 104 2.87 -5.29 8.37
N GLU A 105 2.93 -6.21 7.41
CA GLU A 105 2.49 -7.60 7.62
C GLU A 105 3.44 -8.35 8.56
N THR A 106 4.75 -8.11 8.47
CA THR A 106 5.73 -8.72 9.38
C THR A 106 5.62 -8.16 10.80
N GLN A 107 5.32 -6.87 10.95
CA GLN A 107 4.99 -6.29 12.26
C GLN A 107 3.69 -6.88 12.82
N GLY A 108 2.75 -7.24 11.96
CA GLY A 108 1.42 -7.73 12.35
C GLY A 108 0.42 -6.59 12.58
N CYS A 109 0.51 -5.50 11.80
CA CYS A 109 -0.39 -4.35 11.93
C CYS A 109 -1.87 -4.73 11.73
N ASP A 110 -2.74 -4.28 12.64
CA ASP A 110 -4.18 -4.36 12.44
C ASP A 110 -4.71 -3.10 11.74
N VAL A 111 -4.64 -3.09 10.41
CA VAL A 111 -5.12 -1.97 9.60
C VAL A 111 -6.62 -1.70 9.78
N LYS A 112 -7.42 -2.72 10.08
CA LYS A 112 -8.87 -2.52 10.30
C LYS A 112 -9.11 -1.78 11.60
N PHE A 113 -8.38 -2.13 12.65
CA PHE A 113 -8.40 -1.41 13.91
C PHE A 113 -7.99 0.05 13.72
N ALA A 114 -6.86 0.30 13.05
CA ALA A 114 -6.41 1.68 12.77
C ALA A 114 -7.41 2.49 11.94
N ILE A 115 -8.10 1.87 10.97
CA ILE A 115 -9.19 2.52 10.21
C ILE A 115 -10.37 2.86 11.13
N ASN A 116 -10.74 1.99 12.06
CA ASN A 116 -11.81 2.28 13.01
C ASN A 116 -11.43 3.45 13.91
N GLU A 117 -10.21 3.47 14.46
CA GLU A 117 -9.71 4.62 15.23
C GLU A 117 -9.73 5.91 14.41
N PHE A 118 -9.34 5.85 13.14
CA PHE A 118 -9.40 6.99 12.24
C PHE A 118 -10.84 7.50 12.06
N ARG A 119 -11.83 6.62 11.96
CA ARG A 119 -13.25 6.99 11.87
C ARG A 119 -13.75 7.67 13.13
N ASP A 120 -13.32 7.19 14.30
CA ASP A 120 -13.69 7.78 15.59
C ASP A 120 -13.04 9.15 15.79
N LYS A 121 -11.76 9.30 15.41
CA LYS A 121 -11.01 10.57 15.51
C LYS A 121 -11.47 11.61 14.48
N TYR A 122 -11.89 11.19 13.29
CA TYR A 122 -12.22 12.08 12.17
C TYR A 122 -13.56 11.76 11.49
N PRO A 123 -14.70 11.94 12.19
CA PRO A 123 -16.03 11.62 11.66
C PRO A 123 -16.39 12.44 10.41
N GLN A 124 -15.77 13.60 10.20
CA GLN A 124 -15.96 14.42 9.00
C GLN A 124 -15.56 13.71 7.69
N PHE A 125 -14.68 12.70 7.76
CA PHE A 125 -14.27 11.91 6.60
C PHE A 125 -15.08 10.61 6.42
N ALA A 126 -16.14 10.41 7.21
CA ALA A 126 -17.00 9.21 7.16
C ALA A 126 -17.54 8.89 5.75
N GLY A 127 -17.77 9.92 4.92
CA GLY A 127 -18.29 9.76 3.57
C GLY A 127 -17.31 9.14 2.57
N ILE A 128 -16.01 9.10 2.87
CA ILE A 128 -15.00 8.52 1.97
C ILE A 128 -14.82 7.03 2.32
N PRO A 129 -15.13 6.07 1.44
CA PRO A 129 -14.91 4.65 1.70
C PRO A 129 -13.41 4.33 1.74
N ILE A 130 -13.01 3.51 2.72
CA ILE A 130 -11.63 3.06 2.93
C ILE A 130 -11.64 1.52 2.89
N VAL A 131 -10.83 0.93 2.02
CA VAL A 131 -10.77 -0.52 1.78
C VAL A 131 -9.39 -1.05 2.19
N PRO A 132 -9.27 -1.74 3.34
CA PRO A 132 -8.03 -2.41 3.73
C PRO A 132 -7.85 -3.70 2.91
N VAL A 133 -6.63 -3.97 2.44
CA VAL A 133 -6.29 -5.19 1.70
C VAL A 133 -4.96 -5.74 2.21
N ALA A 134 -4.95 -7.00 2.65
CA ALA A 134 -3.73 -7.69 3.03
C ALA A 134 -2.95 -8.11 1.76
N THR A 135 -1.75 -7.57 1.57
CA THR A 135 -0.89 -7.84 0.40
C THR A 135 0.59 -8.05 0.76
N PRO A 136 0.92 -9.04 1.60
CA PRO A 136 2.30 -9.30 2.01
C PRO A 136 3.22 -9.58 0.81
N ASP A 137 4.32 -8.82 0.69
CA ASP A 137 5.25 -8.91 -0.43
C ASP A 137 5.96 -10.28 -0.55
N TYR A 138 6.00 -11.05 0.54
CA TYR A 138 6.58 -12.39 0.59
C TYR A 138 5.62 -13.51 0.15
N SER A 139 4.35 -13.20 -0.10
CA SER A 139 3.34 -14.18 -0.53
C SER A 139 2.85 -13.92 -1.95
N GLY A 140 2.24 -14.94 -2.55
CA GLY A 140 1.62 -14.83 -3.87
C GLY A 140 2.59 -14.75 -5.03
N CYS A 141 2.30 -13.84 -5.96
CA CYS A 141 2.94 -13.80 -7.26
C CYS A 141 4.36 -13.30 -7.22
#